data_AF-A0A536L6P2-F1
#
_entry.id   AF-A0A536L6P2-F1
#
_cell.length_a   1.000
_cell.length_b   1.000
_cell.length_c   1.000
_cell.angle_alpha   90.00
_cell.angle_beta   90.00
_cell.angle_gamma   90.00
#
_symmetry.space_group_name_H-M   'P 1'
#
loop_
_entity.id
_entity.type
_entity.pdbx_description
1 polymer ?
#
loop_
_entity_poly.entity_id
_entity_poly.type
_entity_poly.pdbx_seq_one_letter_code
_entity_poly.pdbx_strand_id
1 'polypeptide(L)'
;MGKHRDWRCSFCGKTKDKVRRLVAGPGVFICDQCIQLCNEVLESNEQHGRDLSIGPDSEVAEVLLDELRINAAGLKQSEEQLQRAVNLLRKNQVAWSRIGEAIGTSRQAAWERFSGED
;
A
#
# COMPACT_ATOMS: atom_id res chain seq x y z
N MET A 1 35.60 -36.32 26.96
CA MET A 1 34.41 -35.91 26.20
C MET A 1 34.70 -34.62 25.44
N GLY A 2 34.88 -34.68 24.13
CA GLY A 2 35.01 -33.46 23.30
C GLY A 2 33.66 -32.76 23.20
N LYS A 3 33.58 -31.49 23.62
CA LYS A 3 32.39 -30.66 23.45
C LYS A 3 32.09 -30.54 21.95
N HIS A 4 31.08 -31.25 21.45
CA HIS A 4 30.51 -30.96 20.16
C HIS A 4 30.07 -29.49 20.18
N ARG A 5 30.70 -28.65 19.35
CA ARG A 5 30.19 -27.31 19.09
C ARG A 5 28.87 -27.52 18.37
N ASP A 6 27.77 -27.38 19.08
CA ASP A 6 26.42 -27.44 18.54
C ASP A 6 26.21 -26.26 17.58
N TRP A 7 26.62 -26.43 16.33
CA TRP A 7 26.32 -25.47 15.29
C TRP A 7 24.82 -25.51 15.04
N ARG A 8 24.17 -24.39 15.36
CA ARG A 8 22.72 -24.22 15.27
C ARG A 8 22.41 -23.17 14.23
N CYS A 9 21.36 -23.39 13.45
CA CYS A 9 20.81 -22.36 12.58
C CYS A 9 20.38 -21.17 13.45
N SER A 10 20.87 -19.98 13.12
CA SER A 10 20.56 -18.73 13.81
C SER A 10 19.09 -18.31 13.66
N PHE A 11 18.37 -18.89 12.68
CA PHE A 11 16.98 -18.55 12.37
C PHE A 11 15.99 -19.49 13.05
N CYS A 12 16.17 -20.81 12.94
CA CYS A 12 15.24 -21.81 13.48
C CYS A 12 15.75 -22.55 14.72
N GLY A 13 16.99 -22.32 15.16
CA GLY A 13 17.58 -22.95 16.35
C GLY A 13 17.96 -24.43 16.21
N LYS A 14 17.60 -25.09 15.10
CA LYS A 14 17.92 -26.50 14.83
C LYS A 14 19.43 -26.71 14.74
N THR A 15 19.91 -27.80 15.32
CA THR A 15 21.32 -28.23 15.23
C THR A 15 21.64 -28.79 13.84
N LYS A 16 22.94 -28.85 13.51
CA LYS A 16 23.44 -29.38 12.23
C LYS A 16 22.93 -30.80 11.89
N ASP A 17 22.69 -31.66 12.87
CA ASP A 17 22.16 -33.02 12.67
C ASP A 17 20.66 -33.04 12.34
N LYS A 18 19.93 -31.96 12.61
CA LYS A 18 18.48 -31.82 12.35
C LYS A 18 18.16 -31.11 11.03
N VAL A 19 19.18 -30.80 10.24
CA VAL A 19 19.04 -30.10 8.95
C VAL A 19 19.91 -30.80 7.90
N ARG A 20 19.52 -30.71 6.63
CA ARG A 20 20.26 -31.38 5.54
C ARG A 20 21.55 -30.64 5.23
N ARG A 21 21.54 -29.30 5.26
CA ARG A 21 22.74 -28.46 5.10
C ARG A 21 22.70 -27.29 6.06
N LEU A 22 23.88 -26.87 6.52
CA LEU A 22 24.07 -25.68 7.33
C LEU A 22 25.22 -24.87 6.74
N VAL A 23 24.93 -23.64 6.30
CA VAL A 23 25.88 -22.68 5.75
C VAL A 23 26.38 -21.79 6.89
N ALA A 24 27.69 -21.58 6.97
CA ALA A 24 28.32 -20.75 8.00
C ALA A 24 28.82 -19.43 7.40
N GLY A 25 28.53 -18.32 8.08
CA GLY A 25 29.15 -17.01 7.89
C GLY A 25 29.90 -16.57 9.14
N PRO A 26 30.50 -15.36 9.15
CA PRO A 26 31.12 -14.79 10.34
C PRO A 26 30.12 -14.63 11.49
N GLY A 27 30.13 -15.55 12.45
CA GLY A 27 29.27 -15.51 13.65
C GLY A 27 27.80 -15.91 13.44
N VAL A 28 27.41 -16.38 12.25
CA VAL A 28 26.01 -16.71 11.91
C VAL A 28 25.92 -18.00 11.11
N PHE A 29 24.83 -18.74 11.26
CA PHE A 29 24.58 -19.97 10.51
C PHE A 29 23.15 -19.99 9.97
N ILE A 30 22.95 -20.48 8.75
CA ILE A 30 21.61 -20.64 8.15
C ILE A 30 21.47 -22.03 7.52
N CYS A 31 20.34 -22.70 7.75
CA CYS A 31 20.08 -24.03 7.17
C CYS A 31 19.33 -23.94 5.84
N ASP A 32 19.34 -25.06 5.10
CA ASP A 32 18.67 -25.18 3.80
C ASP A 32 17.17 -24.84 3.86
N GLN A 33 16.46 -25.28 4.90
CA GLN A 33 15.03 -24.99 5.07
C GLN A 33 14.76 -23.49 5.28
N CYS A 34 15.62 -22.80 6.05
CA CYS A 34 15.48 -21.37 6.25
C CYS A 34 15.82 -20.59 4.98
N ILE A 35 16.81 -21.03 4.18
CA ILE A 35 17.10 -20.43 2.87
C ILE A 35 15.88 -20.57 1.95
N GLN A 36 15.28 -21.76 1.88
CA GLN A 36 14.09 -21.98 1.07
C GLN A 36 12.93 -21.08 1.51
N LEU A 37 12.66 -21.00 2.82
CA LEU A 37 11.62 -20.11 3.34
C LEU A 37 11.91 -18.63 3.03
N CYS A 38 13.17 -18.19 3.16
CA CYS A 38 13.55 -16.84 2.77
C CYS A 38 13.32 -16.59 1.28
N ASN A 39 13.66 -17.55 0.41
CA ASN A 39 13.38 -17.43 -1.02
C ASN A 39 11.88 -17.38 -1.31
N GLU A 40 11.06 -18.21 -0.67
CA GLU A 40 9.60 -18.17 -0.81
C GLU A 40 9.02 -16.80 -0.41
N VAL A 41 9.51 -16.21 0.68
CA VAL A 41 9.11 -14.86 1.11
C VAL A 41 9.57 -13.78 0.12
N LEU A 42 10.80 -13.89 -0.40
CA LEU A 42 11.36 -12.93 -1.36
C LEU A 42 10.67 -13.02 -2.73
N GLU A 43 10.40 -14.22 -3.22
CA GLU A 43 9.64 -14.50 -4.45
C GLU A 43 8.18 -14.06 -4.30
N SER A 44 7.58 -14.24 -3.11
CA SER A 44 6.24 -13.70 -2.81
C SER A 44 6.21 -12.17 -2.87
N ASN A 45 7.32 -11.48 -2.60
CA ASN A 45 7.42 -10.01 -2.68
C ASN A 45 7.47 -9.45 -4.11
N GLU A 46 7.78 -10.26 -5.13
CA GLU A 46 7.60 -9.88 -6.54
C GLU A 46 6.13 -10.02 -6.99
N GLN A 47 5.31 -10.74 -6.22
CA GLN A 47 3.87 -10.95 -6.44
C GLN A 47 2.99 -10.15 -5.47
N HIS A 48 3.48 -9.03 -4.92
CA HIS A 48 2.62 -8.10 -4.16
C HIS A 48 1.78 -7.16 -5.04
N GLY A 49 1.71 -7.42 -6.35
CA GLY A 49 0.42 -7.38 -7.02
C GLY A 49 -0.35 -8.64 -6.65
N ARG A 50 -0.87 -8.74 -5.42
CA ARG A 50 -1.91 -9.73 -5.14
C ARG A 50 -3.07 -9.37 -6.04
N ASP A 51 -3.26 -10.11 -7.13
CA ASP A 51 -4.57 -10.26 -7.72
C ASP A 51 -5.40 -10.99 -6.66
N LEU A 52 -5.90 -10.22 -5.68
CA LEU A 52 -7.03 -10.63 -4.88
C LEU A 52 -8.16 -10.70 -5.90
N SER A 53 -8.33 -11.86 -6.52
CA SER A 53 -9.54 -12.15 -7.28
C SER A 53 -10.69 -12.19 -6.26
N ILE A 54 -11.19 -11.01 -5.95
CA ILE A 54 -12.34 -10.79 -5.09
C ILE A 54 -13.53 -11.14 -5.98
N GLY A 55 -14.08 -12.33 -5.74
CA GLY A 55 -15.32 -12.72 -6.39
C GLY A 55 -16.43 -11.70 -6.07
N PRO A 56 -17.35 -11.43 -7.02
CA PRO A 56 -18.39 -10.41 -6.85
C PRO A 56 -19.28 -10.66 -5.63
N ASP A 57 -19.47 -11.93 -5.25
CA ASP A 57 -20.31 -12.34 -4.12
C ASP A 57 -19.50 -12.70 -2.87
N SER A 58 -18.23 -12.28 -2.78
CA SER A 58 -17.40 -12.59 -1.62
C SER A 58 -17.70 -11.66 -0.44
N GLU A 59 -17.59 -12.18 0.78
CA GLU A 59 -17.72 -11.38 2.01
C GLU A 59 -16.72 -10.21 2.03
N VAL A 60 -15.55 -10.38 1.40
CA VAL A 60 -14.53 -9.33 1.25
C VAL A 60 -15.00 -8.22 0.31
N ALA A 61 -15.68 -8.54 -0.79
CA ALA A 61 -16.30 -7.54 -1.66
C ALA A 61 -17.33 -6.70 -0.91
N GLU A 62 -18.21 -7.34 -0.13
CA GLU A 62 -19.24 -6.62 0.64
C GLU A 62 -18.64 -5.63 1.65
N VAL A 63 -17.60 -6.04 2.37
CA VAL A 63 -16.89 -5.15 3.31
C VAL A 63 -16.28 -3.95 2.59
N LEU A 64 -15.65 -4.16 1.43
CA LEU A 64 -15.07 -3.07 0.64
C LEU A 64 -16.14 -2.14 0.04
N LEU A 65 -17.28 -2.69 -0.37
CA LEU A 65 -18.41 -1.90 -0.85
C LEU A 65 -18.99 -1.00 0.24
N ASP A 66 -19.10 -1.50 1.47
CA ASP A 66 -19.49 -0.69 2.63
C ASP A 66 -18.48 0.42 2.94
N GLU A 67 -17.19 0.11 2.92
CA GLU A 67 -16.13 1.10 3.10
C GLU A 67 -16.19 2.19 2.01
N LEU A 68 -16.40 1.81 0.75
CA LEU A 68 -16.56 2.75 -0.37
C LEU A 68 -17.76 3.68 -0.19
N ARG A 69 -18.89 3.19 0.33
CA ARG A 69 -20.08 4.04 0.60
C ARG A 69 -19.74 5.15 1.59
N ILE A 70 -18.99 4.83 2.65
CA ILE A 70 -18.56 5.80 3.66
C ILE A 70 -17.57 6.80 3.05
N ASN A 71 -16.57 6.31 2.33
CA ASN A 71 -15.56 7.16 1.69
C ASN A 71 -16.17 8.08 0.63
N ALA A 72 -17.14 7.60 -0.16
CA ALA A 72 -17.84 8.40 -1.16
C ALA A 72 -18.60 9.57 -0.52
N ALA A 73 -19.22 9.37 0.65
CA ALA A 73 -19.85 10.47 1.39
C ALA A 73 -18.83 11.53 1.80
N GLY A 74 -17.64 11.12 2.26
CA GLY A 74 -16.54 12.02 2.60
C GLY A 74 -15.96 12.78 1.39
N LEU A 75 -15.84 12.11 0.24
CA LEU A 75 -15.40 12.74 -1.02
C LEU A 75 -16.41 13.79 -1.50
N LYS A 76 -17.71 13.48 -1.45
CA LYS A 76 -18.77 14.44 -1.79
C LYS A 76 -18.71 15.67 -0.89
N GLN A 77 -18.54 15.47 0.42
CA GLN A 77 -18.40 16.59 1.35
C GLN A 77 -17.16 17.45 1.04
N SER A 78 -16.03 16.81 0.71
CA SER A 78 -14.81 17.51 0.34
C SER A 78 -14.98 18.32 -0.95
N GLU A 79 -15.70 17.78 -1.93
CA GLU A 79 -16.04 18.47 -3.18
C GLU A 79 -16.97 19.66 -2.94
N GLU A 80 -18.00 19.52 -2.09
CA GLU A 80 -18.87 20.64 -1.70
C GLU A 80 -18.08 21.75 -1.00
N GLN A 81 -17.11 21.40 -0.16
CA GLN A 81 -16.23 22.38 0.49
C GLN A 81 -15.33 23.10 -0.52
N LEU A 82 -14.75 22.37 -1.48
CA LEU A 82 -13.97 22.95 -2.57
C LEU A 82 -14.82 23.91 -3.41
N GLN A 83 -16.04 23.53 -3.80
CA GLN A 83 -16.94 24.41 -4.56
C GLN A 83 -17.28 25.68 -3.76
N ARG A 84 -17.57 25.57 -2.46
CA ARG A 84 -17.83 26.75 -1.60
C ARG A 84 -16.61 27.68 -1.53
N ALA A 85 -15.42 27.13 -1.39
CA ALA A 85 -14.18 27.92 -1.36
C ALA A 85 -13.94 28.60 -2.71
N VAL A 86 -14.10 27.89 -3.83
CA VAL A 86 -13.97 28.45 -5.18
C VAL A 86 -14.99 29.56 -5.40
N ASN A 87 -16.25 29.37 -5.01
CA ASN A 87 -17.29 30.42 -5.11
C ASN A 87 -16.90 31.68 -4.35
N LEU A 88 -16.35 31.55 -3.14
CA LEU A 88 -15.87 32.68 -2.36
C LEU A 88 -14.69 33.38 -3.03
N LEU A 89 -13.71 32.63 -3.55
CA LEU A 89 -12.56 33.18 -4.29
C LEU A 89 -13.02 33.93 -5.55
N ARG A 90 -13.96 33.36 -6.31
CA ARG A 90 -14.53 33.98 -7.51
C ARG A 90 -15.36 35.22 -7.19
N LYS A 91 -16.14 35.22 -6.11
CA LYS A 91 -16.84 36.42 -5.60
C LYS A 91 -15.86 37.56 -5.28
N ASN A 92 -14.65 37.23 -4.86
CA ASN A 92 -13.56 38.18 -4.60
C ASN A 92 -12.62 38.38 -5.80
N GLN A 93 -13.10 38.07 -7.02
CA GLN A 93 -12.41 38.31 -8.30
C GLN A 93 -11.05 37.60 -8.45
N VAL A 94 -10.77 36.55 -7.66
CA VAL A 94 -9.53 35.78 -7.80
C VAL A 94 -9.53 35.00 -9.10
N ALA A 95 -8.51 35.19 -9.95
CA ALA A 95 -8.41 34.59 -11.28
C ALA A 95 -8.40 33.04 -11.26
N TRP A 96 -9.03 32.44 -12.27
CA TRP A 96 -9.06 30.98 -12.47
C TRP A 96 -7.68 30.33 -12.58
N SER A 97 -6.67 31.06 -13.09
CA SER A 97 -5.29 30.57 -13.13
C SER A 97 -4.73 30.29 -11.74
N ARG A 98 -4.96 31.20 -10.78
CA ARG A 98 -4.51 31.04 -9.39
C ARG A 98 -5.27 29.94 -8.66
N ILE A 99 -6.57 29.81 -8.93
CA ILE A 99 -7.39 28.74 -8.37
C ILE A 99 -6.91 27.38 -8.88
N GLY A 100 -6.69 27.25 -10.19
CA GLY A 100 -6.16 26.02 -10.79
C GLY A 100 -4.80 25.63 -10.22
N GLU A 101 -3.86 26.59 -10.14
CA GLU A 101 -2.54 26.39 -9.55
C GLU A 101 -2.63 25.86 -8.10
N ALA A 102 -3.51 26.44 -7.28
CA ALA A 102 -3.66 26.06 -5.87
C ALA A 102 -4.18 24.62 -5.68
N ILE A 103 -4.97 24.10 -6.62
CA ILE A 103 -5.53 22.72 -6.56
C ILE A 103 -4.80 21.75 -7.49
N GLY A 104 -3.65 22.16 -8.05
CA GLY A 104 -2.81 21.31 -8.89
C GLY A 104 -3.39 20.98 -10.27
N THR A 105 -4.20 21.87 -10.85
CA THR A 105 -4.79 21.68 -12.19
C THR A 105 -4.60 22.90 -13.10
N SER A 106 -4.95 22.78 -14.38
CA SER A 106 -4.87 23.89 -15.33
C SER A 106 -5.98 24.91 -15.11
N ARG A 107 -5.78 26.16 -15.58
CA ARG A 107 -6.83 27.20 -15.60
C ARG A 107 -8.12 26.68 -16.26
N GLN A 108 -7.98 25.99 -17.39
CA GLN A 108 -9.10 25.49 -18.17
C GLN A 108 -9.87 24.41 -17.40
N ALA A 109 -9.17 23.43 -16.85
CA ALA A 109 -9.78 22.36 -16.07
C ALA A 109 -10.46 22.89 -14.78
N ALA A 110 -9.88 23.92 -14.13
CA ALA A 110 -10.51 24.58 -13.00
C ALA A 110 -11.80 25.33 -13.40
N TRP A 111 -11.80 25.98 -14.56
CA TRP A 111 -12.99 26.66 -15.09
C TRP A 111 -14.08 25.64 -15.45
N GLU A 112 -13.76 24.63 -16.27
CA GLU A 112 -14.71 23.57 -16.69
C GLU A 112 -15.33 22.86 -15.48
N ARG A 113 -14.56 22.64 -14.41
CA ARG A 113 -15.04 21.93 -13.22
C ARG A 113 -15.91 22.79 -12.29
N PHE A 114 -15.58 24.07 -12.11
CA PHE A 114 -16.13 24.86 -11.00
C PHE A 114 -16.83 26.14 -11.42
N SER A 115 -16.84 26.53 -12.70
CA SER A 115 -17.52 27.75 -13.14
C SER A 115 -19.03 27.70 -12.93
N GLY A 116 -19.59 26.49 -12.82
CA GLY A 116 -21.01 26.24 -13.05
C GLY A 116 -21.32 26.44 -14.53
N GLU A 117 -22.09 25.54 -15.12
CA GLU A 117 -23.05 25.98 -16.14
C GLU A 117 -24.20 26.64 -15.36
N ASP A 118 -24.75 27.74 -15.90
CA ASP A 118 -26.14 28.11 -15.55
C ASP A 118 -27.08 26.95 -15.91
#